data_AF-N9QWV6-F1
#
_entry.id   AF-N9QWV6-F1
#
_cell.length_a   1.000
_cell.length_b   1.000
_cell.length_c   1.000
_cell.angle_alpha   90.00
_cell.angle_beta   90.00
_cell.angle_gamma   90.00
#
_symmetry.space_group_name_H-M   'P 1'
#
loop_
_entity.id
_entity.type
_entity.pdbx_description
1 polymer ?
#
loop_
_entity_poly.entity_id
_entity_poly.type
_entity_poly.pdbx_seq_one_letter_code
_entity_poly.pdbx_strand_id
1 'polypeptide(L)'
;MRKTEVYQIRLDSQEKKQAFAVFKQLGITPAQAVRLFFKQVVITKSIPFSIENQNINLEQLIRLRKLKQNEAKTEQNALSSSALNLLDDQEIALDDDHLDLFEELNAILGESDKI
;
A
#
# COMPACT_ATOMS: atom_id res chain seq x y z
N MET A 1 1.70 -33.92 22.22
CA MET A 1 1.40 -33.71 20.78
C MET A 1 0.96 -32.26 20.58
N ARG A 2 1.37 -31.59 19.50
CA ARG A 2 0.83 -30.26 19.16
C ARG A 2 -0.53 -30.45 18.47
N LYS A 3 -1.51 -29.59 18.78
CA LYS A 3 -2.82 -29.59 18.13
C LYS A 3 -2.66 -29.14 16.68
N THR A 4 -3.34 -29.80 15.75
CA THR A 4 -3.34 -29.46 14.32
C THR A 4 -4.76 -29.11 13.89
N GLU A 5 -4.91 -28.00 13.18
CA GLU A 5 -6.18 -27.52 12.63
C GLU A 5 -6.11 -27.56 11.09
N VAL A 6 -7.26 -27.72 10.43
CA VAL A 6 -7.37 -27.74 8.97
C VAL A 6 -7.84 -26.38 8.47
N TYR A 7 -7.16 -25.84 7.47
CA TYR A 7 -7.54 -24.60 6.79
C TYR A 7 -7.90 -24.89 5.33
N GLN A 8 -9.07 -24.42 4.88
CA GLN A 8 -9.56 -24.63 3.52
C GLN A 8 -9.59 -23.29 2.77
N ILE A 9 -9.02 -23.27 1.56
CA ILE A 9 -8.94 -22.09 0.71
C ILE A 9 -9.64 -22.39 -0.61
N ARG A 10 -10.52 -21.48 -1.06
CA ARG A 10 -11.08 -21.51 -2.40
C ARG A 10 -10.16 -20.74 -3.34
N LEU A 11 -9.86 -21.32 -4.50
CA LEU A 11 -8.98 -20.77 -5.53
C LEU A 11 -9.64 -20.91 -6.89
N ASP A 12 -9.33 -20.00 -7.80
CA ASP A 12 -9.71 -20.16 -9.19
C ASP A 12 -8.98 -21.37 -9.83
N SER A 13 -9.62 -21.98 -10.83
CA SER A 13 -9.08 -23.16 -11.50
C SER A 13 -7.76 -22.88 -12.23
N GLN A 14 -7.62 -21.72 -12.87
CA GLN A 14 -6.40 -21.32 -13.58
C GLN A 14 -5.30 -20.95 -12.60
N GLU A 15 -5.60 -20.13 -11.59
CA GLU A 15 -4.65 -19.74 -10.54
C GLU A 15 -4.06 -20.97 -9.84
N LYS A 16 -4.92 -21.94 -9.49
CA LYS A 16 -4.48 -23.21 -8.90
C LYS A 16 -3.49 -23.95 -9.80
N LYS A 17 -3.78 -24.08 -11.09
CA LYS A 17 -2.90 -24.80 -12.03
C LYS A 17 -1.54 -24.12 -12.15
N GLN A 18 -1.53 -22.79 -12.27
CA GLN A 18 -0.30 -22.00 -12.40
C GLN A 18 0.55 -22.10 -11.13
N ALA A 19 -0.03 -21.85 -9.95
CA ALA A 19 0.68 -21.93 -8.68
C ALA A 19 1.26 -23.32 -8.43
N PHE A 20 0.52 -24.39 -8.73
CA PHE A 20 0.99 -25.77 -8.53
C PHE A 20 2.15 -26.14 -9.46
N ALA A 21 2.17 -25.62 -10.69
CA ALA A 21 3.31 -25.80 -11.59
C ALA A 21 4.58 -25.16 -11.03
N VAL A 22 4.47 -23.93 -10.51
CA VAL A 22 5.58 -23.21 -9.87
C VAL A 22 6.08 -23.95 -8.62
N PHE A 23 5.18 -24.37 -7.74
CA PHE A 23 5.57 -25.13 -6.54
C PHE A 23 6.27 -26.45 -6.88
N LYS A 24 5.80 -27.14 -7.93
CA LYS A 24 6.45 -28.36 -8.42
C LYS A 24 7.87 -28.10 -8.93
N GLN A 25 8.08 -26.99 -9.65
CA GLN A 25 9.41 -26.59 -10.12
C GLN A 25 10.36 -26.26 -8.95
N LEU A 26 9.83 -25.65 -7.89
CA LEU A 26 10.59 -25.34 -6.67
C LEU A 26 10.78 -26.55 -5.74
N GLY A 27 10.20 -27.70 -6.06
CA GLY A 27 10.30 -28.92 -5.26
C GLY A 27 9.58 -28.86 -3.92
N ILE A 28 8.58 -27.97 -3.77
CA ILE A 28 7.81 -27.81 -2.54
C ILE A 28 6.34 -28.16 -2.76
N THR A 29 5.69 -28.66 -1.72
CA THR A 29 4.23 -28.89 -1.75
C THR A 29 3.48 -27.60 -1.45
N PRO A 30 2.25 -27.42 -1.98
CA PRO A 30 1.42 -26.26 -1.65
C PRO A 30 1.21 -26.07 -0.14
N ALA A 31 1.04 -27.18 0.61
CA ALA A 31 0.90 -27.14 2.05
C ALA A 31 2.15 -26.61 2.76
N GLN A 32 3.36 -26.93 2.27
CA GLN A 32 4.61 -26.37 2.78
C GLN A 32 4.72 -24.88 2.48
N ALA A 33 4.37 -24.45 1.26
CA ALA A 33 4.40 -23.05 0.87
C ALA A 33 3.46 -22.19 1.74
N VAL A 34 2.21 -22.63 1.93
CA VAL A 34 1.23 -21.95 2.79
C VAL A 34 1.68 -21.94 4.25
N ARG A 35 2.29 -23.03 4.75
CA ARG A 35 2.84 -23.06 6.11
C ARG A 35 4.02 -22.09 6.27
N LEU A 36 4.87 -21.98 5.26
CA LEU A 36 5.99 -21.04 5.26
C LEU A 36 5.49 -19.59 5.29
N PHE A 37 4.46 -19.28 4.49
CA PHE A 37 3.78 -17.98 4.52
C PHE A 37 3.29 -17.62 5.93
N PHE A 38 2.51 -18.51 6.57
CA PHE A 38 2.02 -18.24 7.93
C PHE A 38 3.15 -18.08 8.95
N LYS A 39 4.22 -18.88 8.82
CA LYS A 39 5.38 -18.74 9.69
C LYS A 39 6.01 -17.35 9.55
N GLN A 40 6.14 -16.86 8.31
CA GLN A 40 6.72 -15.55 8.06
C GLN A 40 5.84 -14.43 8.61
N VAL A 41 4.52 -14.49 8.38
CA VAL A 41 3.55 -13.53 8.95
C VAL A 41 3.66 -13.47 10.48
N VAL A 42 3.81 -14.61 11.14
CA VAL A 42 3.94 -14.66 12.61
C VAL A 42 5.26 -14.06 13.09
N ILE A 43 6.35 -14.24 12.34
CA ILE A 43 7.69 -13.72 12.67
C ILE A 43 7.74 -12.21 12.46
N THR A 44 7.32 -11.72 11.30
CA THR A 44 7.47 -10.31 10.91
C THR A 44 6.31 -9.43 11.36
N LYS A 45 5.19 -10.04 11.79
CA LYS A 45 3.93 -9.34 12.08
C LYS A 45 3.43 -8.51 10.89
N SER A 46 3.75 -8.97 9.68
CA SER A 46 3.43 -8.28 8.42
C SER A 46 3.21 -9.28 7.30
N ILE A 47 2.67 -8.80 6.17
CA ILE A 47 2.52 -9.63 4.96
C ILE A 47 3.90 -9.80 4.30
N PRO A 48 4.33 -11.03 3.98
CA PRO A 48 5.68 -11.36 3.54
C PRO A 48 5.92 -11.12 2.04
N PHE A 49 5.33 -10.07 1.51
CA PHE A 49 5.56 -9.53 0.18
C PHE A 49 5.08 -8.08 0.15
N SER A 50 5.68 -7.26 -0.71
CA SER A 50 5.24 -5.88 -0.92
C SER A 50 3.85 -5.88 -1.54
N ILE A 51 2.92 -5.15 -0.92
CA ILE A 51 1.58 -4.95 -1.48
C ILE A 51 1.68 -3.71 -2.36
N GLU A 52 1.97 -3.94 -3.64
CA GLU A 52 1.96 -2.89 -4.65
C GLU A 52 0.57 -2.78 -5.22
N ASN A 53 -0.03 -1.60 -5.09
CA ASN A 53 -1.31 -1.31 -5.73
C ASN A 53 -1.02 -1.06 -7.21
N GLN A 54 -1.20 -2.08 -8.05
CA GLN A 54 -0.83 -2.07 -9.48
C GLN A 54 -1.46 -0.91 -10.29
N ASN A 55 -2.47 -0.20 -9.73
CA ASN A 55 -3.15 0.92 -10.36
C ASN A 55 -2.72 2.31 -9.90
N ILE A 56 -1.84 2.44 -8.90
CA ILE A 56 -1.40 3.76 -8.44
C ILE A 56 0.12 3.80 -8.49
N ASN A 57 0.63 4.32 -9.60
CA ASN A 57 2.00 4.80 -9.66
C ASN A 57 2.09 6.00 -8.70
N LEU A 58 2.46 5.73 -7.45
CA LEU A 58 2.51 6.72 -6.37
C LEU A 58 3.36 7.94 -6.77
N GLU A 59 4.41 7.71 -7.56
CA GLU A 59 5.27 8.76 -8.12
C GLU A 59 4.51 9.70 -9.06
N GLN A 60 3.68 9.16 -9.97
CA GLN A 60 2.79 9.95 -10.82
C GLN A 60 1.73 10.71 -10.02
N LEU A 61 1.15 10.10 -8.98
CA LEU A 61 0.17 10.75 -8.12
C LEU A 61 0.78 11.93 -7.34
N ILE A 62 1.98 11.72 -6.77
CA ILE A 62 2.75 12.79 -6.11
C ILE A 62 3.08 13.89 -7.11
N ARG A 63 3.48 13.55 -8.34
CA ARG A 63 3.76 14.51 -9.40
C ARG A 63 2.53 15.32 -9.80
N LEU A 64 1.37 14.68 -9.95
CA LEU A 64 0.08 15.34 -10.21
C LEU A 64 -0.32 16.27 -9.06
N ARG A 65 -0.16 15.85 -7.80
CA ARG A 65 -0.41 16.69 -6.61
C ARG A 65 0.49 17.92 -6.59
N LYS A 66 1.80 17.76 -6.88
CA LYS A 66 2.75 18.87 -6.99
C LYS A 66 2.38 19.84 -8.11
N LEU A 67 1.98 19.35 -9.28
CA LEU A 67 1.53 20.20 -10.39
C LEU A 67 0.27 20.99 -10.00
N LYS A 68 -0.72 20.33 -9.41
CA LYS A 68 -1.97 20.96 -8.97
C LYS A 68 -1.75 21.98 -7.83
N GLN A 69 -0.83 21.72 -6.89
CA GLN A 69 -0.46 22.71 -5.86
C GLN A 69 0.30 23.91 -6.45
N ASN A 70 1.11 23.71 -7.49
CA ASN A 70 1.82 24.80 -8.15
C ASN A 70 0.86 25.70 -8.94
N GLU A 71 -0.18 25.13 -9.54
CA GLU A 71 -1.27 25.90 -10.18
C GLU A 71 -2.06 26.72 -9.16
N ALA A 72 -2.44 26.13 -8.03
CA ALA A 72 -3.12 26.85 -6.94
C ALA A 72 -2.25 27.97 -6.31
N LYS A 73 -0.93 27.76 -6.21
CA LYS A 73 0.02 28.80 -5.75
C LYS A 73 0.25 29.91 -6.78
N THR A 74 0.11 29.62 -8.07
CA THR A 74 0.29 30.61 -9.14
C THR A 74 -0.87 31.60 -9.20
N GLU A 75 -2.09 31.15 -8.89
CA GLU A 75 -3.27 32.04 -8.81
C GLU A 75 -3.26 32.96 -7.57
N GLN A 76 -2.63 32.55 -6.47
CA GLN A 76 -2.48 33.40 -5.27
C GLN A 76 -1.30 34.40 -5.36
N ASN A 77 -0.31 34.13 -6.22
CA ASN A 77 0.88 35.00 -6.32
C ASN A 77 0.67 36.26 -7.21
N ALA A 78 -0.52 36.45 -7.77
CA ALA A 78 -0.87 37.68 -8.49
C ALA A 78 -1.27 38.85 -7.55
N LEU A 79 -1.36 38.63 -6.22
CA LEU A 79 -1.89 39.63 -5.27
C LEU A 79 -1.06 39.91 -4.01
N SER A 80 0.18 39.43 -3.88
CA SER A 80 1.03 39.82 -2.74
C SER A 80 2.49 39.94 -3.13
N SER A 81 2.78 41.03 -3.84
CA SER A 81 4.09 41.66 -3.74
C SER A 81 4.37 42.01 -2.28
N SER A 82 5.60 41.79 -1.83
CA SER A 82 6.21 42.36 -0.62
C SER A 82 6.17 41.50 0.65
N ALA A 83 7.12 40.57 0.79
CA ALA A 83 8.06 40.50 1.92
C ALA A 83 8.97 39.27 1.82
N LEU A 84 10.27 39.51 1.80
CA LEU A 84 11.31 38.50 1.99
C LEU A 84 11.25 37.96 3.43
N ASN A 85 11.40 36.64 3.63
CA ASN A 85 12.06 35.96 4.76
C ASN A 85 12.17 34.46 4.37
N LEU A 86 13.33 33.96 3.95
CA LEU A 86 14.42 33.40 4.77
C LEU A 86 13.97 32.30 5.73
N LEU A 87 14.37 31.08 5.38
CA LEU A 87 14.82 29.97 6.24
C LEU A 87 13.85 29.54 7.35
N ASP A 88 13.29 28.34 7.21
CA ASP A 88 13.16 27.48 8.38
C ASP A 88 13.32 26.01 7.96
N ASP A 89 14.47 25.44 8.35
CA ASP A 89 14.63 24.01 8.59
C ASP A 89 13.65 23.65 9.71
N GLN A 90 12.50 23.06 9.35
CA GLN A 90 11.67 22.39 10.34
C GLN A 90 11.62 20.91 10.02
N GLU A 91 12.13 20.17 11.01
CA GLU A 91 12.00 18.76 11.28
C GLU A 91 10.80 18.12 10.58
N ILE A 92 11.01 16.91 10.07
CA ILE A 92 9.93 16.02 9.61
C ILE A 92 9.05 15.74 10.83
N ALA A 93 8.06 16.60 11.07
CA ALA A 93 6.98 16.38 12.01
C ALA A 93 6.17 15.20 11.47
N LEU A 94 6.51 14.03 11.99
CA LEU A 94 5.83 12.76 11.72
C LEU A 94 4.50 12.71 12.49
N ASP A 95 3.60 13.67 12.31
CA ASP A 95 2.28 13.62 12.96
C ASP A 95 1.19 14.22 12.04
N ASP A 96 0.05 13.53 11.97
CA ASP A 96 -1.22 13.80 11.27
C ASP A 96 -1.36 13.59 9.75
N ASP A 97 -0.39 13.90 8.90
CA ASP A 97 -0.61 13.87 7.42
C ASP A 97 -0.82 12.47 6.78
N HIS A 98 -0.58 11.40 7.54
CA HIS A 98 -0.79 10.03 7.06
C HIS A 98 -2.21 9.50 7.26
N LEU A 99 -2.98 10.04 8.22
CA LEU A 99 -4.35 9.61 8.47
C LEU A 99 -5.28 10.07 7.34
N ASP A 100 -5.13 11.33 6.93
CA ASP A 100 -5.90 11.93 5.83
C ASP A 100 -5.70 11.17 4.50
N LEU A 101 -4.51 10.61 4.27
CA LEU A 101 -4.22 9.87 3.05
C LEU A 101 -5.01 8.55 2.96
N PHE A 102 -5.17 7.84 4.08
CA PHE A 102 -5.95 6.60 4.11
C PHE A 102 -7.46 6.87 4.02
N GLU A 103 -7.93 7.93 4.66
CA GLU A 103 -9.33 8.33 4.62
C GLU A 103 -9.74 8.82 3.21
N GLU A 104 -8.86 9.58 2.56
CA GLU A 104 -9.03 10.01 1.16
C GLU A 104 -8.96 8.83 0.17
N LEU A 105 -8.08 7.84 0.43
CA LEU A 105 -8.01 6.62 -0.37
C LEU A 105 -9.28 5.77 -0.22
N ASN A 106 -9.81 5.62 1.00
CA ASN A 106 -11.07 4.90 1.23
C ASN A 106 -12.25 5.61 0.55
N ALA A 107 -12.27 6.95 0.56
CA ALA A 107 -13.27 7.74 -0.14
C ALA A 107 -13.18 7.59 -1.68
N ILE A 108 -11.97 7.53 -2.24
CA ILE A 108 -11.74 7.32 -3.68
C ILE A 108 -12.08 5.89 -4.11
N LEU A 109 -11.78 4.89 -3.26
CA LEU A 109 -12.03 3.47 -3.54
C LEU A 109 -13.50 3.06 -3.31
N GLY A 110 -14.34 3.96 -2.81
CA GLY A 110 -15.78 3.72 -2.64
C GLY A 110 -16.11 2.71 -1.53
N GLU A 111 -15.20 2.45 -0.60
CA GLU A 111 -15.42 1.57 0.57
C GLU A 111 -16.02 2.33 1.76
N SER A 112 -16.67 3.48 1.54
CA SER A 112 -17.36 4.22 2.60
C SER A 112 -18.71 3.64 3.02
N ASP A 113 -19.22 2.60 2.33
CA ASP A 113 -20.48 1.94 2.70
C ASP A 113 -20.26 0.48 3.12
N LYS A 114 -19.99 0.30 4.41
CA LYS A 114 -20.53 -0.80 5.26
C LYS A 114 -20.14 -0.59 6.72
N ILE A 115 -20.93 0.22 7.43
CA ILE A 115 -21.22 0.05 8.86
C ILE A 115 -22.69 -0.33 8.96
#